data_AF-A0A293MET6-F1
#
_entry.id   AF-A0A293MET6-F1
#
_cell.length_a   1.000
_cell.length_b   1.000
_cell.length_c   1.000
_cell.angle_alpha   90.00
_cell.angle_beta   90.00
_cell.angle_gamma   90.00
#
_symmetry.space_group_name_H-M   'P 1'
#
loop_
_entity.id
_entity.type
_entity.pdbx_description
1 polymer ?
#
loop_
_entity_poly.entity_id
_entity_poly.type
_entity_poly.pdbx_seq_one_letter_code
_entity_poly.pdbx_strand_id
1 'polypeptide(L)'
;MICMLLIENKLFESAQASLEYFGNIRTDKTVGTKFQGVETPSQNRYVEYFEEVKDKHHGDAPDEIPLKVSAIRIYKLTGVGAGTGKDFSCEVFQGHSRVFEMDFGRQMNCQAIFSFSTGSFRFTYPFSQNHKSLARA
;
A
#
# COMPACT_ATOMS: atom_id res chain seq x y z
N MET A 1 -9.20 11.63 8.05
CA MET A 1 -9.85 12.85 7.53
C MET A 1 -9.57 14.07 8.39
N ILE A 2 -9.64 13.99 9.73
CA ILE A 2 -9.35 15.15 10.61
C ILE A 2 -7.96 15.74 10.30
N CYS A 3 -6.93 14.92 10.11
CA CYS A 3 -5.58 15.41 9.79
C CYS A 3 -5.54 16.27 8.51
N MET A 4 -6.23 15.85 7.45
CA MET A 4 -6.36 16.63 6.22
C MET A 4 -7.08 17.96 6.45
N LEU A 5 -8.14 17.95 7.29
CA LEU A 5 -8.87 19.17 7.64
C LEU A 5 -7.97 20.16 8.40
N LEU A 6 -7.11 19.68 9.31
CA LEU A 6 -6.20 20.54 10.05
C LEU A 6 -5.16 21.19 9.13
N ILE A 7 -4.65 20.44 8.14
CA ILE A 7 -3.76 20.96 7.10
C ILE A 7 -4.49 21.99 6.23
N GLU A 8 -5.73 21.70 5.83
CA GLU A 8 -6.52 22.61 5.00
C GLU A 8 -6.78 23.95 5.67
N ASN A 9 -7.06 23.92 6.97
CA ASN A 9 -7.24 25.12 7.80
C ASN A 9 -5.92 25.79 8.21
N LYS A 10 -4.78 25.36 7.67
CA LYS A 10 -3.44 25.91 7.96
C LYS A 10 -3.06 25.84 9.45
N LEU A 11 -3.61 24.89 10.19
CA LEU A 11 -3.22 24.63 11.58
C LEU A 11 -1.92 23.84 11.66
N PHE A 12 -1.62 23.06 10.62
CA PHE A 12 -0.34 22.39 10.42
C PHE A 12 0.10 22.54 8.97
N GLU A 13 1.41 22.70 8.77
CA GLU A 13 2.02 22.84 7.45
C GLU A 13 2.40 21.49 6.82
N SER A 14 2.36 20.38 7.58
CA SER A 14 2.70 19.05 7.06
C SER A 14 1.81 17.94 7.58
N ALA A 15 1.68 16.86 6.78
CA ALA A 15 0.98 15.64 7.16
C ALA A 15 1.57 15.04 8.43
N GLN A 16 2.89 14.99 8.52
CA GLN A 16 3.59 14.42 9.68
C GLN A 16 3.21 15.16 10.98
N ALA A 17 3.25 16.50 10.99
CA ALA A 17 2.91 17.27 12.17
C ALA A 17 1.43 17.09 12.58
N SER A 18 0.52 17.06 11.59
CA SER A 18 -0.89 16.83 11.86
C SER A 18 -1.18 15.42 12.38
N LEU A 19 -0.55 14.39 11.81
CA LEU A 19 -0.68 12.99 12.22
C LEU A 19 -0.13 12.79 13.64
N GLU A 20 1.03 13.38 13.94
CA GLU A 20 1.63 13.32 15.27
C GLU A 20 0.75 14.02 16.32
N TYR A 21 0.26 15.22 16.03
CA TYR A 21 -0.66 15.93 16.91
C TYR A 21 -1.93 15.14 17.18
N PHE A 22 -2.57 14.63 16.11
CA PHE A 22 -3.79 13.83 16.23
C PHE A 22 -3.55 12.55 17.03
N GLY A 23 -2.45 11.85 16.75
CA GLY A 23 -2.00 10.69 17.50
C GLY A 23 -1.83 10.99 18.99
N ASN A 24 -1.17 12.10 19.33
CA ASN A 24 -0.90 12.49 20.72
C ASN A 24 -2.17 12.81 21.52
N ILE A 25 -3.21 13.34 20.89
CA ILE A 25 -4.47 13.67 21.57
C ILE A 25 -5.38 12.45 21.70
N ARG A 26 -5.39 11.57 20.70
CA ARG A 26 -6.22 10.36 20.70
C ARG A 26 -5.65 9.21 21.52
N THR A 27 -4.39 9.32 21.90
CA THR A 27 -3.62 8.22 22.47
C THR A 27 -3.11 8.58 23.86
N ASP A 28 -3.48 7.80 24.86
CA ASP A 28 -2.86 7.88 26.18
C ASP A 28 -1.44 7.27 26.12
N LYS A 29 -0.41 8.12 26.10
CA LYS A 29 0.99 7.70 26.01
C LYS A 29 1.54 7.05 27.27
N THR A 30 0.77 6.95 28.36
CA THR A 30 1.22 6.30 29.60
C THR A 30 1.53 4.81 29.42
N VAL A 31 1.02 4.18 28.34
CA VAL A 31 1.15 2.74 28.07
C VAL A 31 2.06 2.38 26.88
N GLY A 32 2.67 3.37 26.21
CA GLY A 32 3.64 3.12 25.12
C GLY A 32 3.77 4.25 24.08
N THR A 33 4.93 4.34 23.41
CA THR A 33 5.32 5.48 22.57
C THR A 33 5.07 5.33 21.06
N LYS A 34 4.65 4.16 20.57
CA LYS A 34 4.45 3.92 19.12
C LYS A 34 3.03 3.50 18.80
N PHE A 35 2.43 4.20 17.83
CA PHE A 35 1.20 3.85 17.09
C PHE A 35 0.21 2.99 17.87
N GLN A 36 -0.57 3.60 18.75
CA GLN A 36 -1.59 2.89 19.52
C GLN A 36 -2.88 2.64 18.71
N GLY A 37 -2.75 2.16 17.47
CA GLY A 37 -3.88 1.59 16.73
C GLY A 37 -4.95 2.56 16.23
N VAL A 38 -4.70 3.88 16.24
CA VAL A 38 -5.66 4.87 15.74
C VAL A 38 -5.66 4.95 14.20
N GLU A 39 -4.50 4.69 13.57
CA GLU A 39 -4.32 4.82 12.11
C GLU A 39 -3.49 3.66 11.54
N THR A 40 -3.86 3.22 10.33
CA THR A 40 -3.11 2.25 9.52
C THR A 40 -2.08 2.98 8.65
N PRO A 41 -0.95 2.33 8.27
CA PRO A 41 0.03 2.96 7.37
C PRO A 41 -0.55 3.48 6.06
N SER A 42 -1.60 2.83 5.53
CA SER A 42 -2.31 3.30 4.34
C SER A 42 -3.08 4.60 4.60
N GLN A 43 -3.71 4.77 5.77
CA GLN A 43 -4.39 6.02 6.12
C GLN A 43 -3.40 7.18 6.22
N ASN A 44 -2.22 6.97 6.81
CA ASN A 44 -1.17 7.98 6.88
C ASN A 44 -0.72 8.42 5.50
N ARG A 45 -0.47 7.44 4.60
CA ARG A 45 -0.07 7.71 3.21
C ARG A 45 -1.10 8.57 2.47
N TYR A 46 -2.40 8.37 2.71
CA TYR A 46 -3.42 9.20 2.10
C TYR A 46 -3.40 10.65 2.62
N VAL A 47 -3.00 10.90 3.88
CA VAL A 47 -2.80 12.26 4.40
C VAL A 47 -1.59 12.93 3.74
N GLU A 48 -0.50 12.18 3.56
CA GLU A 48 0.68 12.64 2.80
C GLU A 48 0.33 12.95 1.33
N TYR A 49 -0.49 12.11 0.69
CA TYR A 49 -0.99 12.39 -0.67
C TYR A 49 -1.85 13.66 -0.72
N PHE A 50 -2.65 13.92 0.30
CA PHE A 50 -3.43 15.16 0.36
C PHE A 50 -2.53 16.41 0.45
N GLU A 51 -1.49 16.38 1.29
CA GLU A 51 -0.48 17.43 1.34
C GLU A 51 0.18 17.65 -0.02
N GLU A 52 0.60 16.57 -0.69
CA GLU A 52 1.19 16.65 -2.03
C GLU A 52 0.22 17.24 -3.07
N VAL A 53 -1.06 16.86 -3.05
CA VAL A 53 -2.09 17.41 -3.94
C VAL A 53 -2.30 18.91 -3.69
N LYS A 54 -2.38 19.32 -2.42
CA LYS A 54 -2.53 20.72 -2.03
C LYS A 54 -1.35 21.57 -2.52
N ASP A 55 -0.13 21.09 -2.30
CA ASP A 55 1.08 21.89 -2.49
C ASP A 55 1.59 21.85 -3.93
N LYS A 56 1.55 20.69 -4.60
CA LYS A 56 2.11 20.49 -5.94
C LYS A 56 1.07 20.51 -7.05
N HIS A 57 -0.17 20.16 -6.73
CA HIS A 57 -1.27 20.11 -7.70
C HIS A 57 -2.31 21.20 -7.44
N HIS A 58 -2.03 22.17 -6.57
CA HIS A 58 -2.93 23.30 -6.25
C HIS A 58 -4.33 22.87 -5.80
N GLY A 59 -4.45 21.68 -5.20
CA GLY A 59 -5.71 21.10 -4.76
C GLY A 59 -6.46 20.29 -5.83
N ASP A 60 -5.96 20.26 -7.08
CA ASP A 60 -6.56 19.48 -8.15
C ASP A 60 -6.08 18.02 -8.11
N ALA A 61 -6.98 17.10 -8.48
CA ALA A 61 -6.63 15.69 -8.57
C ALA A 61 -5.52 15.48 -9.62
N PRO A 62 -4.45 14.73 -9.30
CA PRO A 62 -3.42 14.39 -10.28
C PRO A 62 -4.00 13.58 -11.45
N ASP A 63 -3.36 13.67 -12.61
CA ASP A 63 -3.73 12.87 -13.79
C ASP A 63 -3.67 11.37 -13.49
N GLU A 64 -4.62 10.62 -14.05
CA GLU A 64 -4.62 9.16 -13.94
C GLU A 64 -3.49 8.54 -14.76
N ILE A 65 -2.61 7.78 -14.09
CA ILE A 65 -1.52 7.06 -14.73
C ILE A 65 -1.85 5.56 -14.75
N PRO A 66 -2.22 4.97 -15.90
CA PRO A 66 -2.53 3.55 -15.98
C PRO A 66 -1.25 2.72 -15.80
N LEU A 67 -1.19 1.95 -14.72
CA LEU A 67 -0.07 1.09 -14.39
C LEU A 67 -0.51 -0.38 -14.32
N LYS A 68 0.38 -1.26 -14.77
CA LYS A 68 0.23 -2.71 -14.62
C LYS A 68 1.28 -3.22 -13.63
N VAL A 69 0.83 -3.86 -12.57
CA VAL A 69 1.74 -4.57 -11.67
C VAL A 69 2.44 -5.67 -12.48
N SER A 70 3.77 -5.73 -12.39
CA SER A 70 4.61 -6.64 -13.19
C SER A 70 5.41 -7.63 -12.34
N ALA A 71 5.63 -7.29 -11.08
CA ALA A 71 6.24 -8.15 -10.09
C ALA A 71 5.99 -7.55 -8.70
N ILE A 72 5.93 -8.40 -7.68
CA ILE A 72 6.08 -7.98 -6.29
C ILE A 72 7.18 -8.84 -5.69
N ARG A 73 7.96 -8.21 -4.81
CA ARG A 73 9.09 -8.83 -4.12
C ARG A 73 8.90 -8.64 -2.64
N ILE A 74 8.97 -9.74 -1.91
CA ILE A 74 8.90 -9.78 -0.46
C ILE A 74 10.27 -10.19 0.05
N TYR A 75 10.86 -9.34 0.87
CA TYR A 75 12.17 -9.59 1.49
C TYR A 75 11.99 -10.07 2.92
N LYS A 76 13.00 -10.76 3.46
CA LYS A 76 13.06 -11.19 4.86
C LYS A 76 11.85 -12.05 5.25
N LEU A 77 11.61 -13.11 4.47
CA LEU A 77 10.52 -14.06 4.73
C LEU A 77 10.75 -15.00 5.91
N THR A 78 11.97 -15.08 6.42
CA THR A 78 12.30 -15.92 7.57
C THR A 78 11.39 -15.60 8.76
N GLY A 79 10.65 -16.60 9.24
CA GLY A 79 9.71 -16.45 10.37
C GLY A 79 8.32 -15.93 10.00
N VAL A 80 8.04 -15.68 8.71
CA VAL A 80 6.70 -15.32 8.23
C VAL A 80 6.08 -16.54 7.54
N GLY A 81 4.99 -17.05 8.12
CA GLY A 81 4.31 -18.23 7.58
C GLY A 81 5.24 -19.44 7.49
N ALA A 82 5.27 -20.12 6.34
CA ALA A 82 6.20 -21.23 6.10
C ALA A 82 7.64 -20.78 5.78
N GLY A 83 7.93 -19.46 5.75
CA GLY A 83 9.24 -18.91 5.43
C GLY A 83 9.67 -19.05 3.96
N THR A 84 8.79 -19.57 3.11
CA THR A 84 9.06 -19.84 1.68
C THR A 84 8.14 -19.05 0.75
N GLY A 85 7.09 -18.43 1.28
CA GLY A 85 6.09 -17.68 0.51
C GLY A 85 5.10 -18.57 -0.26
N LYS A 86 5.23 -19.91 -0.23
CA LYS A 86 4.31 -20.85 -0.90
C LYS A 86 2.92 -20.87 -0.27
N ASP A 87 2.83 -20.46 0.99
CA ASP A 87 1.61 -20.35 1.78
C ASP A 87 0.84 -19.05 1.53
N PHE A 88 1.35 -18.17 0.67
CA PHE A 88 0.72 -16.88 0.40
C PHE A 88 -0.15 -16.91 -0.85
N SER A 89 -1.18 -16.06 -0.81
CA SER A 89 -1.96 -15.61 -1.95
C SER A 89 -1.97 -14.09 -1.97
N CYS A 90 -2.30 -13.50 -3.11
CA CYS A 90 -2.45 -12.06 -3.24
C CYS A 90 -3.64 -11.73 -4.14
N GLU A 91 -4.41 -10.75 -3.70
CA GLU A 91 -5.53 -10.18 -4.44
C GLU A 91 -5.24 -8.71 -4.73
N VAL A 92 -5.59 -8.27 -5.93
CA VAL A 92 -5.48 -6.86 -6.33
C VAL A 92 -6.89 -6.31 -6.52
N PHE A 93 -7.16 -5.21 -5.84
CA PHE A 93 -8.41 -4.49 -5.91
C PHE A 93 -8.20 -3.12 -6.57
N GLN A 94 -9.13 -2.74 -7.43
CA GLN A 94 -9.29 -1.37 -7.90
C GLN A 94 -10.60 -0.83 -7.31
N GLY A 95 -10.49 0.10 -6.37
CA GLY A 95 -11.60 0.48 -5.51
C GLY A 95 -12.13 -0.73 -4.73
N HIS A 96 -13.41 -1.05 -4.93
CA HIS A 96 -14.06 -2.21 -4.30
C HIS A 96 -14.13 -3.45 -5.21
N SER A 97 -13.59 -3.38 -6.43
CA SER A 97 -13.63 -4.48 -7.39
C SER A 97 -12.33 -5.27 -7.38
N ARG A 98 -12.42 -6.59 -7.18
CA ARG A 98 -11.28 -7.50 -7.29
C ARG A 98 -10.95 -7.69 -8.77
N VAL A 99 -9.80 -7.19 -9.21
CA VAL A 99 -9.36 -7.21 -10.61
C VAL A 99 -8.35 -8.32 -10.90
N PHE A 100 -7.75 -8.90 -9.87
CA PHE A 100 -6.77 -9.97 -10.03
C PHE A 100 -6.62 -10.79 -8.75
N GLU A 101 -6.28 -12.07 -8.90
CA GLU A 101 -5.93 -12.96 -7.79
C GLU A 101 -4.80 -13.92 -8.20
N MET A 102 -3.98 -14.30 -7.23
CA MET A 102 -2.83 -15.18 -7.41
C MET A 102 -2.60 -16.02 -6.17
N ASP A 103 -2.16 -17.27 -6.40
CA ASP A 103 -1.79 -18.23 -5.36
C ASP A 103 -0.36 -18.68 -5.64
N PHE A 104 0.54 -18.41 -4.69
CA PHE A 104 1.98 -18.57 -4.91
C PHE A 104 2.43 -20.03 -4.80
N GLY A 105 1.75 -20.82 -3.97
CA GLY A 105 2.03 -22.25 -3.81
C GLY A 105 1.59 -23.05 -5.02
N ARG A 106 0.42 -22.72 -5.58
CA ARG A 106 -0.14 -23.34 -6.78
C ARG A 106 0.41 -22.75 -8.07
N GLN A 107 1.14 -21.63 -8.00
CA GLN A 107 1.57 -20.84 -9.16
C GLN A 107 0.37 -20.44 -10.05
N MET A 108 -0.75 -20.09 -9.42
CA MET A 108 -1.95 -19.64 -10.12
C MET A 108 -1.77 -18.17 -10.51
N ASN A 109 -1.92 -17.86 -11.79
CA ASN A 109 -1.77 -16.51 -12.37
C ASN A 109 -0.43 -15.82 -12.04
N CYS A 110 0.57 -16.55 -11.55
CA CYS A 110 1.87 -16.03 -11.14
C CYS A 110 2.96 -17.08 -11.36
N GLN A 111 4.19 -16.65 -11.54
CA GLN A 111 5.38 -17.49 -11.45
C GLN A 111 6.13 -17.07 -10.18
N ALA A 112 6.19 -17.95 -9.20
CA ALA A 112 6.70 -17.65 -7.87
C ALA A 112 8.10 -18.27 -7.70
N ILE A 113 9.10 -17.43 -7.43
CA ILE A 113 10.51 -17.82 -7.34
C ILE A 113 11.05 -17.44 -5.95
N PHE A 114 11.55 -18.45 -5.24
CA PHE A 114 12.19 -18.26 -3.95
C PHE A 114 13.71 -18.29 -4.06
N SER A 115 14.39 -17.31 -3.47
CA SER A 115 15.84 -17.23 -3.40
C SER A 115 16.31 -17.39 -1.96
N PHE A 116 16.84 -18.58 -1.64
CA PHE A 116 17.42 -18.88 -0.33
C PHE A 116 18.63 -18.01 0.01
N SER A 117 19.45 -17.65 -0.99
CA SER A 117 20.67 -16.85 -0.78
C SER A 117 20.39 -15.42 -0.33
N THR A 118 19.24 -14.87 -0.71
CA THR A 118 18.84 -13.49 -0.36
C THR A 118 17.72 -13.42 0.67
N GLY A 119 17.16 -14.57 1.06
CA GLY A 119 15.95 -14.63 1.89
C GLY A 119 14.78 -13.86 1.28
N SER A 120 14.73 -13.78 -0.05
CA SER A 120 13.75 -13.01 -0.79
C SER A 120 12.89 -13.91 -1.68
N PHE A 121 11.63 -13.52 -1.82
CA PHE A 121 10.67 -14.14 -2.71
C PHE A 121 10.23 -13.12 -3.73
N ARG A 122 10.34 -13.50 -4.98
CA ARG A 122 9.91 -12.69 -6.11
C ARG A 122 8.85 -13.47 -6.85
N PHE A 123 7.77 -12.79 -7.19
CA PHE A 123 6.89 -13.30 -8.22
C PHE A 123 6.87 -12.39 -9.43
N THR A 124 6.67 -13.02 -10.57
CA THR A 124 6.54 -12.40 -11.88
C THR A 124 5.28 -12.92 -12.54
N TYR A 125 4.64 -12.10 -13.36
CA TYR A 125 3.50 -12.57 -14.14
C TYR A 125 3.98 -13.62 -15.14
N PRO A 126 3.30 -14.77 -15.28
CA PRO A 126 3.61 -15.69 -16.36
C PRO A 126 3.32 -14.97 -17.68
N PHE A 127 4.31 -14.94 -18.54
CA PHE A 127 4.18 -14.39 -19.88
C PHE A 127 3.32 -15.36 -20.71
N SER A 128 1.99 -15.20 -20.67
CA SER A 128 1.07 -15.77 -21.64
C SER A 128 -0.04 -14.77 -21.92
N GLN A 129 -0.24 -14.49 -23.20
CA GLN A 129 -1.03 -13.40 -23.76
C GLN A 129 -2.53 -13.48 -23.43
N ASN A 130 -3.19 -12.33 -23.65
CA ASN A 130 -4.64 -12.09 -23.71
C ASN A 130 -5.32 -11.67 -22.41
N HIS A 131 -5.05 -10.44 -21.98
CA HIS A 131 -6.14 -9.63 -21.43
C HIS A 131 -6.31 -8.41 -22.34
N LYS A 132 -7.38 -8.45 -23.14
CA LYS A 132 -7.81 -7.33 -23.97
C LYS A 132 -7.85 -6.07 -23.10
N SER A 133 -7.43 -4.96 -23.70
CA SER A 133 -7.58 -3.64 -23.12
C SER A 133 -9.03 -3.46 -22.68
N LEU A 134 -9.26 -3.24 -21.39
CA LEU A 134 -10.49 -2.58 -20.95
C LEU A 134 -10.27 -1.09 -21.23
N ALA A 135 -10.48 -0.75 -22.50
CA ALA A 135 -10.78 0.60 -22.91
C ALA A 135 -12.14 0.96 -22.31
N ARG A 136 -12.17 2.10 -21.62
CA ARG A 136 -13.28 3.05 -21.50
C ARG A 136 -14.71 2.47 -21.46
N ALA A 137 -15.38 2.68 -20.33
CA ALA A 137 -16.78 3.08 -20.30
C ALA A 137 -16.90 4.28 -19.37
#